data_AF-A0A0F8YMJ8-F1
#
_entry.id   AF-A0A0F8YMJ8-F1
#
_cell.length_a   1.000
_cell.length_b   1.000
_cell.length_c   1.000
_cell.angle_alpha   90.00
_cell.angle_beta   90.00
_cell.angle_gamma   90.00
#
_symmetry.space_group_name_H-M   'P 1'
#
loop_
_entity.id
_entity.type
_entity.pdbx_description
1 polymer ?
#
loop_
_entity_poly.entity_id
_entity_poly.type
_entity_poly.pdbx_seq_one_letter_code
_entity_poly.pdbx_strand_id
1 'polypeptide(L)'
;MKKLTLDETWRLCLSMWKWIAKQKREGSKKTPVQLKYQWMSAHGLEEKINADCFFCNYITANKKCDIYCPGVKIDKDFNCATSGCHWYHDPIAFYNKLVSLNRKRLAKKRG
;
A
#
# COMPACT_ATOMS: atom_id res chain seq x y z
N MET A 1 5.20 -1.69 19.80
CA MET A 1 4.47 -2.05 18.54
C MET A 1 5.04 -3.32 17.94
N LYS A 2 4.20 -4.32 17.66
CA LYS A 2 4.63 -5.53 16.91
C LYS A 2 4.89 -5.14 15.45
N LYS A 3 6.09 -5.40 14.96
CA LYS A 3 6.46 -5.15 13.56
C LYS A 3 5.69 -6.09 12.65
N LEU A 4 5.03 -5.55 11.62
CA LEU A 4 4.35 -6.36 10.60
C LEU A 4 5.38 -7.22 9.85
N THR A 5 5.05 -8.48 9.60
CA THR A 5 5.79 -9.31 8.65
C THR A 5 5.57 -8.82 7.22
N LEU A 6 6.44 -9.23 6.29
CA LEU A 6 6.28 -8.88 4.88
C LEU A 6 4.96 -9.42 4.31
N ASP A 7 4.56 -10.64 4.68
CA ASP A 7 3.28 -11.22 4.25
C ASP A 7 2.08 -10.43 4.79
N GLU A 8 2.07 -10.08 6.08
CA GLU A 8 1.01 -9.24 6.66
C GLU A 8 0.95 -7.85 6.03
N THR A 9 2.11 -7.27 5.74
CA THR A 9 2.23 -5.95 5.12
C THR A 9 1.57 -5.92 3.75
N TRP A 10 1.86 -6.91 2.90
CA TRP A 10 1.22 -7.05 1.59
C TRP A 10 -0.27 -7.31 1.71
N ARG A 11 -0.69 -8.19 2.64
CA ARG A 11 -2.10 -8.51 2.86
C ARG A 11 -2.90 -7.25 3.25
N LEU A 12 -2.41 -6.48 4.22
CA LEU A 12 -3.08 -5.27 4.70
C LEU A 12 -3.07 -4.17 3.63
N CYS A 13 -1.94 -3.97 2.95
CA CYS A 13 -1.83 -3.02 1.83
C CYS A 13 -2.85 -3.32 0.73
N LEU A 14 -2.92 -4.57 0.28
CA LEU A 14 -3.88 -5.00 -0.74
C LEU A 14 -5.33 -4.87 -0.27
N SER A 15 -5.62 -5.24 0.98
CA SER A 15 -6.98 -5.16 1.53
C SER A 15 -7.48 -3.72 1.59
N MET A 16 -6.63 -2.81 2.07
CA MET A 16 -6.94 -1.38 2.13
C MET A 16 -7.18 -0.83 0.73
N TRP A 17 -6.25 -1.03 -0.21
CA TRP A 17 -6.39 -0.48 -1.55
C TRP A 17 -7.53 -1.12 -2.36
N LYS A 18 -7.86 -2.38 -2.13
CA LYS A 18 -9.07 -3.02 -2.67
C LYS A 18 -10.32 -2.28 -2.22
N TRP A 19 -10.40 -1.96 -0.93
CA TRP A 19 -11.54 -1.22 -0.37
C TRP A 19 -11.60 0.22 -0.91
N ILE A 20 -10.47 0.94 -0.94
CA ILE A 20 -10.39 2.30 -1.50
C ILE A 20 -10.83 2.32 -2.97
N ALA A 21 -10.34 1.37 -3.78
CA ALA A 21 -10.73 1.25 -5.18
C ALA A 21 -12.24 0.99 -5.34
N LYS A 22 -12.83 0.17 -4.46
CA LYS A 22 -14.29 -0.04 -4.42
C LYS A 22 -15.03 1.26 -4.10
N GLN A 23 -14.61 1.99 -3.06
CA GLN A 23 -15.23 3.28 -2.70
C GLN A 23 -15.16 4.29 -3.84
N LYS A 24 -14.04 4.33 -4.58
CA LYS A 24 -13.91 5.18 -5.76
C LYS A 24 -14.82 4.78 -6.91
N ARG A 25 -14.94 3.48 -7.18
CA ARG A 25 -15.89 2.96 -8.17
C ARG A 25 -17.35 3.28 -7.83
N GLU A 26 -17.68 3.33 -6.55
CA GLU A 26 -19.01 3.68 -6.02
C GLU A 26 -19.26 5.20 -5.97
N GLY A 27 -18.35 6.03 -6.48
CA GLY A 27 -18.53 7.47 -6.59
C GLY A 27 -18.11 8.29 -5.37
N SER A 28 -17.30 7.72 -4.45
CA SER A 28 -16.82 8.46 -3.27
C SER A 28 -15.97 9.68 -3.64
N LYS A 29 -16.40 10.85 -3.19
CA LYS A 29 -15.69 12.13 -3.34
C LYS A 29 -14.49 12.27 -2.38
N LYS A 30 -14.35 11.36 -1.39
CA LYS A 30 -13.27 11.41 -0.40
C LYS A 30 -11.90 11.20 -1.06
N THR A 31 -10.87 11.89 -0.58
CA THR A 31 -9.50 11.67 -1.07
C THR A 31 -8.99 10.27 -0.66
N PRO A 32 -7.98 9.72 -1.36
CA PRO A 32 -7.37 8.47 -0.93
C PRO A 32 -6.88 8.51 0.52
N VAL A 33 -6.36 9.66 0.97
CA VAL A 33 -5.92 9.87 2.36
C VAL A 33 -7.07 9.70 3.35
N GLN A 34 -8.21 10.37 3.12
CA GLN A 34 -9.40 10.24 3.96
C GLN A 34 -9.92 8.81 4.01
N LEU A 35 -9.91 8.11 2.87
CA LEU A 35 -10.33 6.71 2.77
C LEU A 35 -9.35 5.77 3.50
N LYS A 36 -8.04 6.02 3.45
CA LYS A 36 -7.05 5.28 4.25
C LYS A 36 -7.34 5.43 5.74
N TYR A 37 -7.54 6.65 6.24
CA TYR A 37 -7.86 6.89 7.65
C TYR A 37 -9.13 6.15 8.08
N GLN A 38 -10.19 6.20 7.26
CA GLN A 38 -11.43 5.46 7.56
C GLN A 38 -11.21 3.95 7.59
N TRP A 39 -10.45 3.42 6.65
CA TRP A 39 -10.14 1.99 6.63
C TRP A 39 -9.31 1.57 7.85
N MET A 40 -8.30 2.37 8.22
CA MET A 40 -7.45 2.10 9.39
C MET A 40 -8.25 2.13 10.69
N SER A 41 -9.13 3.12 10.84
CA SER A 41 -10.03 3.26 11.99
C SER A 41 -10.93 2.05 12.15
N ALA A 42 -11.60 1.65 11.08
CA ALA A 42 -12.47 0.48 11.06
C ALA A 42 -11.77 -0.86 11.36
N HIS A 43 -10.42 -0.90 11.32
CA HIS A 43 -9.62 -2.10 11.59
C HIS A 43 -8.74 -1.97 12.85
N GLY A 44 -8.85 -0.89 13.63
CA GLY A 44 -8.04 -0.68 14.83
C GLY A 44 -6.53 -0.56 14.54
N LEU A 45 -6.17 0.09 13.43
CA LEU A 45 -4.79 0.25 12.95
C LEU A 45 -4.28 1.69 13.01
N GLU A 46 -5.05 2.61 13.60
CA GLU A 46 -4.74 4.04 13.69
C GLU A 46 -3.36 4.30 14.31
N GLU A 47 -3.04 3.60 15.40
CA GLU A 47 -1.77 3.73 16.12
C GLU A 47 -0.62 2.90 15.51
N LYS A 48 -0.90 2.05 14.51
CA LYS A 48 0.09 1.12 13.95
C LYS A 48 0.79 1.64 12.70
N ILE A 49 0.34 2.79 12.19
CA ILE A 49 0.75 3.33 10.90
C ILE A 49 1.19 4.77 11.10
N ASN A 50 2.48 4.97 11.32
CA ASN A 50 3.10 6.30 11.49
C ASN A 50 3.47 6.96 10.14
N ALA A 51 3.20 6.27 9.03
CA ALA A 51 3.57 6.67 7.67
C ALA A 51 2.44 6.35 6.67
N ASP A 52 2.36 7.07 5.56
CA ASP A 52 1.27 7.04 4.56
C ASP A 52 0.97 5.67 3.88
N CYS A 53 1.73 4.62 4.18
CA CYS A 53 1.61 3.30 3.58
C CYS A 53 2.10 2.17 4.50
N PHE A 54 1.44 1.01 4.46
CA PHE A 54 1.90 -0.23 5.11
C PHE A 54 3.34 -0.60 4.72
N PHE A 55 3.72 -0.40 3.45
CA PHE A 55 5.08 -0.65 2.99
C PHE A 55 6.12 0.25 3.65
N CYS A 56 5.82 1.53 3.85
CA CYS A 56 6.75 2.42 4.55
C CYS A 56 6.77 2.13 6.06
N ASN A 57 5.69 1.62 6.66
CA ASN A 57 5.72 1.13 8.06
C ASN A 57 6.50 -0.17 8.24
N TYR A 58 6.52 -1.04 7.22
CA TYR A 58 7.35 -2.25 7.24
C TYR A 58 8.85 -1.91 7.24
N ILE A 59 9.20 -0.82 6.56
CA ILE A 59 10.55 -0.29 6.53
C ILE A 59 10.78 0.43 7.87
N THR A 60 11.76 -0.02 8.64
CA THR A 60 12.16 0.65 9.90
C THR A 60 12.55 2.10 9.62
N ALA A 61 12.31 3.00 10.58
CA ALA A 61 12.44 4.46 10.49
C ALA A 61 13.71 5.02 9.80
N ASN A 62 14.80 4.25 9.70
CA ASN A 62 16.09 4.67 9.15
C ASN A 62 16.35 4.23 7.70
N LYS A 63 15.35 3.73 6.96
CA LYS A 63 15.52 3.27 5.58
C LYS A 63 14.60 4.04 4.63
N LYS A 64 15.17 4.54 3.54
CA LYS A 64 14.40 5.29 2.54
C LYS A 64 13.40 4.37 1.82
N CYS A 65 12.14 4.80 1.75
CA CYS A 65 11.05 3.99 1.20
C CYS A 65 11.21 3.78 -0.32
N ASP A 66 11.79 4.74 -1.04
CA ASP A 66 12.15 4.68 -2.46
C ASP A 66 13.09 3.50 -2.84
N ILE A 67 13.93 3.03 -1.92
CA ILE A 67 14.88 1.94 -2.17
C ILE A 67 14.38 0.62 -1.56
N TYR A 68 13.82 0.68 -0.35
CA TYR A 68 13.52 -0.51 0.44
C TYR A 68 12.05 -0.92 0.42
N CYS A 69 11.19 -0.20 -0.30
CA CYS A 69 9.79 -0.55 -0.43
C CYS A 69 9.64 -1.98 -0.98
N PRO A 70 8.83 -2.82 -0.32
CA PRO A 70 8.47 -4.12 -0.85
C PRO A 70 8.03 -4.12 -2.32
N GLY A 71 7.37 -3.06 -2.78
CA GLY A 71 7.03 -2.88 -4.19
C GLY A 71 8.26 -2.69 -5.08
N VAL A 72 9.20 -1.81 -4.67
CA VAL A 72 10.48 -1.54 -5.37
C VAL A 72 11.32 -2.81 -5.52
N LYS A 73 11.33 -3.66 -4.49
CA LYS A 73 12.05 -4.94 -4.52
C LYS A 73 11.54 -5.90 -5.59
N ILE A 74 10.30 -5.75 -6.04
CA ILE A 74 9.70 -6.58 -7.09
C ILE A 74 9.84 -5.90 -8.45
N ASP A 75 9.69 -4.58 -8.48
CA ASP A 75 9.69 -3.75 -9.67
C ASP A 75 10.41 -2.43 -9.34
N LYS A 76 11.62 -2.25 -9.88
CA LYS A 76 12.49 -1.12 -9.54
C LYS A 76 11.87 0.24 -9.92
N ASP A 77 10.93 0.24 -10.86
CA ASP A 77 10.23 1.44 -11.32
C ASP A 77 8.97 1.73 -10.48
N PHE A 78 8.66 0.86 -9.51
CA PHE A 78 7.56 1.12 -8.60
C PHE A 78 7.87 2.30 -7.68
N ASN A 79 7.24 3.43 -7.96
CA ASN A 79 7.28 4.60 -7.09
C ASN A 79 5.91 4.82 -6.42
N CYS A 80 5.90 5.05 -5.11
CA CYS A 80 4.71 5.39 -4.34
C CYS A 80 4.82 6.74 -3.60
N ALA A 81 5.93 7.46 -3.74
CA ALA A 81 6.33 8.59 -2.91
C ALA A 81 6.38 9.94 -3.65
N THR A 82 6.29 9.97 -4.97
CA THR A 82 6.29 11.25 -5.70
C THR A 82 4.90 11.89 -5.71
N SER A 83 4.84 13.20 -5.46
CA SER A 83 3.61 14.01 -5.54
C SER A 83 2.97 14.03 -6.93
N GLY A 84 3.74 13.69 -7.98
CA GLY A 84 3.24 13.44 -9.34
C GLY A 84 2.85 11.98 -9.62
N CYS A 85 2.86 11.11 -8.62
CA CYS A 85 2.55 9.71 -8.81
C CYS A 85 1.05 9.53 -9.02
N HIS A 86 0.70 9.12 -10.25
CA HIS A 86 -0.64 8.97 -10.81
C HIS A 86 -1.66 8.27 -9.90
N TRP A 87 -1.17 7.47 -8.94
CA TRP A 87 -1.93 6.70 -7.97
C TRP A 87 -2.76 7.55 -6.99
N TYR A 88 -2.39 8.81 -6.74
CA TYR A 88 -3.23 9.74 -6.00
C TYR A 88 -4.53 10.05 -6.76
N HIS A 89 -4.43 10.12 -8.09
CA HIS A 89 -5.54 10.41 -8.98
C HIS A 89 -6.31 9.16 -9.42
N ASP A 90 -5.67 7.99 -9.38
CA ASP A 90 -6.31 6.72 -9.75
C ASP A 90 -6.04 5.57 -8.74
N PRO A 91 -6.84 5.49 -7.67
CA PRO A 91 -6.79 4.39 -6.72
C PRO A 91 -7.12 3.01 -7.31
N ILE A 92 -7.87 2.96 -8.42
CA ILE A 92 -8.25 1.70 -9.08
C ILE A 92 -7.02 1.13 -9.81
N ALA A 93 -6.35 1.96 -10.63
CA ALA A 93 -5.11 1.56 -11.29
C ALA A 93 -4.02 1.20 -10.28
N PHE A 94 -3.92 1.93 -9.16
CA PHE A 94 -2.95 1.59 -8.13
C PHE A 94 -3.21 0.23 -7.49
N TYR A 95 -4.46 -0.09 -7.16
CA TYR A 95 -4.81 -1.41 -6.65
C TYR A 95 -4.43 -2.52 -7.65
N ASN A 96 -4.72 -2.34 -8.94
CA ASN A 96 -4.35 -3.30 -9.97
C ASN A 96 -2.82 -3.48 -10.08
N LYS A 97 -2.04 -2.40 -9.98
CA LYS A 97 -0.57 -2.47 -9.93
C LYS A 97 -0.10 -3.27 -8.71
N LEU A 98 -0.64 -3.02 -7.53
CA LEU A 98 -0.31 -3.79 -6.32
C LEU A 98 -0.64 -5.28 -6.46
N VAL A 99 -1.78 -5.62 -7.06
CA VAL A 99 -2.14 -7.02 -7.35
C VAL A 99 -1.11 -7.67 -8.28
N SER A 100 -0.72 -6.98 -9.35
CA SER A 100 0.31 -7.46 -10.29
C SER A 100 1.65 -7.71 -9.59
N LEU A 101 2.10 -6.77 -8.75
CA LEU A 101 3.34 -6.93 -7.98
C LEU A 101 3.27 -8.10 -7.01
N ASN A 102 2.15 -8.26 -6.29
CA ASN A 102 2.01 -9.38 -5.35
C ASN A 102 1.99 -10.73 -6.09
N ARG A 103 1.41 -10.82 -7.28
CA ARG A 103 1.50 -12.02 -8.13
C ARG A 103 2.96 -12.35 -8.47
N LYS A 104 3.74 -11.37 -8.93
CA LYS A 104 5.18 -11.55 -9.21
C LYS A 104 5.96 -11.99 -7.98
N ARG A 105 5.69 -11.39 -6.81
CA ARG A 105 6.30 -11.76 -5.53
C ARG A 105 6.05 -13.23 -5.18
N LEU A 106 4.80 -13.67 -5.27
CA LEU A 106 4.41 -15.03 -4.90
C LEU A 106 4.96 -16.06 -5.88
N ALA A 107 5.08 -15.72 -7.18
CA ALA A 107 5.74 -16.56 -8.16
C ALA A 107 7.22 -16.79 -7.81
N LYS A 108 7.96 -15.73 -7.43
CA LYS A 108 9.37 -15.85 -7.00
C LYS A 108 9.57 -16.64 -5.70
N LYS A 109 8.56 -16.76 -4.84
CA LYS A 109 8.65 -17.53 -3.57
C LYS A 109 8.46 -19.04 -3.79
N ARG A 110 7.95 -19.44 -4.96
CA ARG A 110 7.63 -20.84 -5.30
C ARG A 110 8.69 -21.50 -6.21
N GLY A 111 9.65 -20.73 -6.71
CA GLY A 111 10.76 -21.22 -7.54
C GLY A 111 12.07 -21.19 -6.80
#